data_AF-A0A174L427-F1
#
_entry.id   AF-A0A174L427-F1
#
_cell.length_a   1.000
_cell.length_b   1.000
_cell.length_c   1.000
_cell.angle_alpha   90.00
_cell.angle_beta   90.00
_cell.angle_gamma   90.00
#
_symmetry.space_group_name_H-M   'P 1'
#
loop_
_entity.id
_entity.type
_entity.pdbx_description
1 polymer ?
#
loop_
_entity_poly.entity_id
_entity_poly.type
_entity_poly.pdbx_seq_one_letter_code
_entity_poly.pdbx_strand_id
1 'polypeptide(L)'
;MEKVISIVGAGGKTTLVHKLAREYHRSGKGVLVTTTTHMYVEADTDLSCDFFALRDKIIKDGYCMAGQKISEQKISEQSKSKMCGLPYDLLDKLIKDMPQALDYVIIEADGAKHHSLKYPAADEPVIYPGTTDVIIVLGTWEKGRSCKDVVFRYELMQKELGTAEDAVVDDSVIDTLRQVYVRKLRDSGFEGRVSCVFANERGG
;
A
#
# COMPACT_ATOMS: atom_id res chain seq x y z
N MET A 1 18.27 5.91 -8.07
CA MET A 1 16.94 5.37 -7.75
C MET A 1 16.60 4.24 -8.69
N GLU A 2 16.23 3.09 -8.14
CA GLU A 2 15.87 1.89 -8.88
C GLU A 2 14.36 1.83 -9.14
N LYS A 3 13.52 1.97 -8.09
CA LYS A 3 12.06 1.78 -8.21
C LYS A 3 11.24 2.62 -7.25
N VAL A 4 10.02 2.95 -7.69
CA VAL A 4 8.94 3.46 -6.85
C VAL A 4 7.80 2.43 -6.88
N ILE A 5 7.55 1.77 -5.76
CA ILE A 5 6.68 0.61 -5.65
C ILE A 5 5.42 0.99 -4.89
N SER A 6 4.26 0.94 -5.55
CA SER A 6 2.96 1.05 -4.87
C SER A 6 2.39 -0.33 -4.56
N ILE A 7 2.04 -0.57 -3.29
CA ILE A 7 1.42 -1.82 -2.83
C ILE A 7 -0.07 -1.57 -2.63
N VAL A 8 -0.90 -2.26 -3.40
CA VAL A 8 -2.37 -2.09 -3.44
C VAL A 8 -3.08 -3.39 -3.05
N GLY A 9 -4.40 -3.38 -2.93
CA GLY A 9 -5.17 -4.59 -2.59
C GLY A 9 -5.43 -4.73 -1.10
N ALA A 10 -5.46 -5.97 -0.61
CA ALA A 10 -5.88 -6.31 0.75
C ALA A 10 -5.18 -7.56 1.26
N GLY A 11 -5.20 -7.75 2.58
CA GLY A 11 -4.64 -8.93 3.20
C GLY A 11 -3.10 -9.00 3.25
N GLY A 12 -2.47 -8.05 3.97
CA GLY A 12 -1.03 -8.12 4.28
C GLY A 12 -0.15 -7.08 3.60
N LYS A 13 -0.73 -5.99 3.07
CA LYS A 13 0.04 -4.88 2.47
C LYS A 13 1.12 -4.34 3.40
N THR A 14 0.75 -3.93 4.62
CA THR A 14 1.70 -3.40 5.62
C THR A 14 2.81 -4.40 5.92
N THR A 15 2.48 -5.68 6.11
CA THR A 15 3.47 -6.75 6.30
C THR A 15 4.44 -6.84 5.11
N LEU A 16 3.93 -6.76 3.88
CA LEU A 16 4.75 -6.78 2.68
C LEU A 16 5.63 -5.52 2.56
N VAL A 17 5.10 -4.33 2.90
CA VAL A 17 5.88 -3.08 2.96
C VAL A 17 7.09 -3.26 3.87
N HIS A 18 6.90 -3.73 5.10
CA HIS A 18 8.00 -3.95 6.03
C HIS A 18 8.98 -5.01 5.56
N LYS A 19 8.47 -6.12 5.01
CA LYS A 19 9.32 -7.20 4.50
C LYS A 19 10.23 -6.69 3.38
N LEU A 20 9.66 -6.03 2.38
CA LEU A 20 10.43 -5.46 1.26
C LEU A 20 11.40 -4.38 1.73
N ALA A 21 10.95 -3.46 2.59
CA ALA A 21 11.80 -2.40 3.10
C ALA A 21 13.01 -2.95 3.85
N ARG A 22 12.80 -3.95 4.72
CA ARG A 22 13.87 -4.62 5.46
C ARG A 22 14.81 -5.40 4.56
N GLU A 23 14.29 -6.09 3.55
CA GLU A 23 15.11 -6.84 2.58
C GLU A 23 16.02 -5.91 1.76
N TYR A 24 15.46 -4.83 1.20
CA TYR A 24 16.26 -3.85 0.45
C TYR A 24 17.27 -3.13 1.34
N HIS A 25 16.84 -2.66 2.52
CA HIS A 25 17.72 -2.00 3.47
C HIS A 25 18.92 -2.90 3.87
N ARG A 26 18.67 -4.18 4.16
CA ARG A 26 19.74 -5.17 4.45
C ARG A 26 20.69 -5.44 3.30
N SER A 27 20.24 -5.22 2.06
CA SER A 27 21.10 -5.31 0.87
C SER A 27 21.91 -4.03 0.61
N GLY A 28 21.92 -3.09 1.57
CA GLY A 28 22.67 -1.84 1.48
C GLY A 28 22.00 -0.77 0.62
N LYS A 29 20.69 -0.91 0.37
CA LYS A 29 19.91 0.05 -0.43
C LYS A 29 19.28 1.12 0.44
N GLY A 30 19.21 2.33 -0.09
CA GLY A 30 18.47 3.43 0.52
C GLY A 30 16.97 3.28 0.31
N VAL A 31 16.21 3.22 1.39
CA VAL A 31 14.76 2.94 1.34
C VAL A 31 13.94 4.03 2.01
N LEU A 32 12.94 4.55 1.31
CA LEU A 32 11.89 5.39 1.87
C LEU A 32 10.57 4.62 1.89
N VAL A 33 9.89 4.58 3.04
CA VAL A 33 8.54 4.05 3.18
C VAL A 33 7.56 5.19 3.45
N THR A 34 6.47 5.23 2.71
CA THR A 34 5.36 6.16 2.94
C THR A 34 4.03 5.50 2.55
N THR A 35 2.93 6.25 2.50
CA THR A 35 1.59 5.73 2.18
C THR A 35 0.78 6.74 1.36
N THR A 36 -0.23 6.31 0.59
CA THR A 36 -1.27 7.23 0.06
C THR A 36 -2.55 7.20 0.89
N THR A 37 -2.59 6.37 1.93
CA THR A 37 -3.75 6.16 2.79
C THR A 37 -3.36 6.38 4.24
N HIS A 38 -4.23 6.02 5.19
CA HIS A 38 -3.88 6.14 6.61
C HIS A 38 -3.12 4.90 7.06
N MET A 39 -1.88 5.09 7.51
CA MET A 39 -1.02 4.07 8.10
C MET A 39 -0.78 4.38 9.58
N TYR A 40 -0.51 3.39 10.41
CA TYR A 40 -0.14 3.64 11.80
C TYR A 40 1.25 4.29 11.90
N VAL A 41 1.41 5.20 12.84
CA VAL A 41 2.72 5.78 13.19
C VAL A 41 3.49 4.74 14.01
N GLU A 42 4.71 4.44 13.57
CA GLU A 42 5.66 3.58 14.28
C GLU A 42 6.68 4.43 15.05
N ALA A 43 7.40 3.79 15.97
CA ALA A 43 8.32 4.49 16.88
C ALA A 43 9.39 5.32 16.12
N ASP A 44 9.84 4.83 14.96
CA ASP A 44 10.89 5.46 14.16
C ASP A 44 10.35 6.23 12.94
N THR A 45 9.03 6.44 12.85
CA THR A 45 8.43 7.23 11.77
C THR A 45 8.82 8.70 11.89
N ASP A 46 9.37 9.25 10.82
CA ASP A 46 9.60 10.70 10.71
C ASP A 46 8.32 11.42 10.28
N LEU A 47 7.86 12.36 11.12
CA LEU A 47 6.65 13.13 10.90
C LEU A 47 6.94 14.62 10.62
N SER A 48 8.20 14.97 10.40
CA SER A 48 8.62 16.37 10.18
C SER A 48 8.08 16.93 8.86
N CYS A 49 7.91 16.06 7.85
CA CYS A 49 7.71 16.47 6.46
C CYS A 49 8.76 17.51 6.00
N ASP A 50 9.98 17.41 6.53
CA ASP A 50 11.08 18.29 6.17
C ASP A 50 12.09 17.58 5.27
N PHE A 51 12.47 18.24 4.18
CA PHE A 51 13.39 17.64 3.21
C PHE A 51 14.75 17.30 3.81
N PHE A 52 15.32 18.18 4.63
CA PHE A 52 16.66 17.97 5.18
C PHE A 52 16.66 16.86 6.23
N ALA A 53 15.68 16.85 7.12
CA ALA A 53 15.51 15.79 8.13
C ALA A 53 15.39 14.40 7.47
N LEU A 54 14.50 14.28 6.47
CA LEU A 54 14.31 13.02 5.74
C LEU A 54 15.56 12.60 4.97
N ARG A 55 16.21 13.56 4.29
CA ARG A 55 17.46 13.31 3.56
C ARG A 55 18.56 12.80 4.48
N ASP A 56 18.80 13.49 5.59
CA ASP A 56 19.88 13.16 6.51
C ASP A 56 19.64 11.78 7.15
N LYS A 57 18.39 11.46 7.48
CA LYS A 57 18.00 10.14 7.98
C LYS A 57 18.23 9.04 6.95
N ILE A 58 17.82 9.23 5.70
CA ILE A 58 18.07 8.26 4.62
C ILE A 58 19.58 8.06 4.39
N ILE A 59 20.37 9.14 4.38
CA ILE A 59 21.82 9.04 4.15
C ILE A 59 22.52 8.32 5.31
N LYS A 60 22.13 8.64 6.55
CA LYS A 60 22.76 8.11 7.76
C LYS A 60 22.35 6.65 8.02
N ASP A 61 21.05 6.39 7.95
CA ASP A 61 20.48 5.13 8.41
C ASP A 61 20.15 4.19 7.24
N GLY A 62 20.21 4.64 5.99
CA GLY A 62 19.83 3.86 4.81
C GLY A 62 18.33 3.55 4.72
N TYR A 63 17.52 4.05 5.66
CA TYR A 63 16.10 3.78 5.77
C TYR A 63 15.38 4.97 6.41
N CYS A 64 14.20 5.29 5.90
CA CYS A 64 13.28 6.20 6.56
C CYS A 64 11.83 5.78 6.29
N MET A 65 11.03 5.61 7.34
CA MET A 65 9.57 5.66 7.21
C MET A 65 9.13 7.09 7.49
N ALA A 66 8.31 7.67 6.62
CA ALA A 66 7.88 9.05 6.78
C ALA A 66 6.45 9.30 6.26
N GLY A 67 5.82 10.28 6.89
CA GLY A 67 4.47 10.72 6.54
C GLY A 67 4.08 11.98 7.29
N GLN A 68 2.86 12.43 7.06
CA GLN A 68 2.30 13.57 7.77
C GLN A 68 1.37 13.09 8.87
N LYS A 69 1.55 13.60 10.09
CA LYS A 69 0.68 13.25 11.21
C LYS A 69 -0.74 13.74 10.93
N ILE A 70 -1.72 12.87 11.11
CA ILE A 70 -3.13 13.25 11.07
C ILE A 70 -3.47 13.87 12.42
N SER A 71 -3.97 15.10 12.44
CA SER A 71 -4.49 15.71 13.66
C SER A 71 -5.80 15.00 14.05
N GLU A 72 -5.74 14.03 14.95
CA GLU A 72 -6.95 13.37 15.44
C GLU A 72 -7.71 14.32 16.39
N GLN A 73 -8.94 14.68 16.01
CA GLN A 73 -9.96 15.07 16.98
C GLN A 73 -10.28 13.83 17.83
N LYS A 74 -9.91 13.88 19.12
CA LYS A 74 -10.37 13.05 20.24
C LYS A 74 -11.07 11.74 19.84
N ILE A 75 -10.30 10.71 19.53
CA ILE A 75 -10.74 9.32 19.75
C ILE A 75 -9.80 8.76 20.81
N SER A 76 -10.36 8.00 21.75
CA SER A 76 -9.79 7.61 23.05
C SER A 76 -8.28 7.34 23.11
N GLU A 77 -7.69 7.56 24.30
CA GLU A 77 -6.28 7.39 24.69
C GLU A 77 -5.64 6.02 24.37
N GLN A 78 -6.38 5.09 23.77
CA GLN A 78 -5.96 3.73 23.42
C GLN A 78 -5.78 3.52 21.91
N SER A 79 -6.06 4.52 21.07
CA SER A 79 -5.88 4.41 19.62
C SER A 79 -4.47 4.84 19.19
N LYS A 80 -3.72 3.93 18.53
CA LYS A 80 -2.41 4.25 17.93
C LYS A 80 -2.60 5.36 16.89
N SER A 81 -1.79 6.43 17.00
CA SER A 81 -1.83 7.55 16.07
C SER A 81 -1.58 7.10 14.63
N LYS A 82 -2.28 7.72 13.66
CA LYS A 82 -2.11 7.48 12.23
C LYS A 82 -1.41 8.64 11.52
N MET A 83 -0.76 8.30 10.40
CA MET A 83 -0.19 9.24 9.43
C MET A 83 -0.87 9.08 8.07
N CYS A 84 -0.87 10.14 7.28
CA CYS A 84 -1.05 10.08 5.84
C CYS A 84 0.32 10.19 5.14
N GLY A 85 0.31 10.11 3.82
CA GLY A 85 1.52 10.20 3.00
C GLY A 85 2.29 11.50 3.13
N LEU A 86 3.53 11.47 2.65
CA LEU A 86 4.27 12.69 2.38
C LEU A 86 3.56 13.51 1.28
N PRO A 87 3.62 14.85 1.35
CA PRO A 87 3.26 15.70 0.23
C PRO A 87 3.99 15.27 -1.05
N TYR A 88 3.28 15.24 -2.19
CA TYR A 88 3.85 14.73 -3.45
C TYR A 88 5.01 15.59 -3.94
N ASP A 89 4.99 16.90 -3.74
CA ASP A 89 6.09 17.81 -4.05
C ASP A 89 7.35 17.51 -3.24
N LEU A 90 7.20 17.15 -1.96
CA LEU A 90 8.31 16.69 -1.13
C LEU A 90 8.84 15.33 -1.58
N LEU A 91 7.95 14.40 -1.92
CA LEU A 91 8.34 13.08 -2.41
C LEU A 91 9.07 13.18 -3.77
N ASP A 92 8.54 13.99 -4.69
CA ASP A 92 9.16 14.31 -5.99
C ASP A 92 10.56 14.87 -5.79
N LYS A 93 10.71 15.80 -4.84
CA LYS A 93 12.00 16.43 -4.53
C LYS A 93 13.00 15.42 -3.96
N LEU A 94 12.61 14.56 -3.02
CA LEU A 94 13.48 13.51 -2.48
C LEU A 94 13.94 12.55 -3.58
N ILE A 95 13.02 12.09 -4.43
CA ILE A 95 13.30 11.21 -5.56
C ILE A 95 14.29 11.84 -6.54
N LYS A 96 14.06 13.12 -6.90
CA LYS A 96 14.87 13.84 -7.88
C LYS A 96 16.25 14.23 -7.36
N ASP A 97 16.33 14.68 -6.10
CA ASP A 97 17.54 15.29 -5.54
C ASP A 97 18.43 14.26 -4.80
N MET A 98 17.96 13.04 -4.56
CA MET A 98 18.73 11.97 -3.90
C MET A 98 18.95 10.70 -4.73
N PRO A 99 19.26 10.76 -6.05
CA PRO A 99 19.31 9.58 -6.89
C PRO A 99 20.42 8.57 -6.52
N GLN A 100 21.44 8.99 -5.76
CA GLN A 100 22.57 8.17 -5.31
C GLN A 100 22.37 7.55 -3.91
N ALA A 101 21.40 8.06 -3.14
CA ALA A 101 21.17 7.64 -1.75
C ALA A 101 19.77 7.06 -1.54
N LEU A 102 18.84 7.28 -2.47
CA LEU A 102 17.49 6.74 -2.44
C LEU A 102 17.31 5.79 -3.63
N ASP A 103 17.26 4.49 -3.33
CA ASP A 103 17.11 3.43 -4.32
C ASP A 103 15.66 3.02 -4.48
N TYR A 104 14.93 2.89 -3.36
CA TYR A 104 13.56 2.41 -3.33
C TYR A 104 12.64 3.34 -2.56
N VAL A 105 11.51 3.67 -3.17
CA VAL A 105 10.36 4.25 -2.46
C VAL A 105 9.26 3.18 -2.43
N ILE A 106 8.79 2.82 -1.24
CA ILE A 106 7.71 1.84 -1.05
C ILE A 106 6.51 2.56 -0.47
N ILE A 107 5.37 2.44 -1.16
CA ILE A 107 4.16 3.19 -0.87
C ILE A 107 3.05 2.22 -0.55
N GLU A 108 2.54 2.21 0.69
CA GLU A 108 1.29 1.53 0.98
C GLU A 108 0.11 2.33 0.42
N ALA A 109 -0.62 1.76 -0.51
CA ALA A 109 -1.79 2.38 -1.13
C ALA A 109 -3.05 1.54 -0.88
N ASP A 110 -4.21 2.13 -1.18
CA ASP A 110 -5.46 1.37 -1.32
C ASP A 110 -5.93 0.62 -0.05
N GLY A 111 -6.38 1.38 0.95
CA GLY A 111 -6.77 0.88 2.27
C GLY A 111 -7.99 -0.06 2.24
N ALA A 112 -7.95 -1.14 3.03
CA ALA A 112 -8.95 -2.22 2.97
C ALA A 112 -9.67 -2.52 4.30
N LYS A 113 -9.56 -1.64 5.30
CA LYS A 113 -10.18 -1.80 6.64
C LYS A 113 -9.97 -3.19 7.27
N HIS A 114 -8.76 -3.74 7.16
CA HIS A 114 -8.37 -5.08 7.69
C HIS A 114 -9.03 -6.30 7.03
N HIS A 115 -9.77 -6.13 5.92
CA HIS A 115 -10.20 -7.26 5.10
C HIS A 115 -9.02 -7.93 4.38
N SER A 116 -9.17 -9.22 4.06
CA SER A 116 -8.19 -9.98 3.28
C SER A 116 -8.32 -9.74 1.78
N LEU A 117 -9.53 -9.42 1.29
CA LEU A 117 -9.81 -9.05 -0.10
C LEU A 117 -10.51 -7.69 -0.19
N LYS A 118 -10.42 -7.05 -1.34
CA LYS A 118 -11.04 -5.74 -1.59
C LYS A 118 -11.49 -5.64 -3.04
N TYR A 119 -12.68 -5.09 -3.24
CA TYR A 119 -13.09 -4.57 -4.53
C TYR A 119 -12.77 -3.07 -4.61
N PRO A 120 -11.92 -2.63 -5.57
CA PRO A 120 -11.53 -1.23 -5.67
C PRO A 120 -12.71 -0.35 -6.11
N ALA A 121 -12.86 0.82 -5.48
CA ALA A 121 -13.83 1.83 -5.87
C ALA A 121 -13.52 2.44 -7.24
N ALA A 122 -14.42 3.29 -7.76
CA ALA A 122 -14.28 3.94 -9.07
C ALA A 122 -12.95 4.69 -9.21
N ASP A 123 -12.55 5.40 -8.16
CA ASP A 123 -11.34 6.22 -8.02
C ASP A 123 -10.11 5.45 -7.53
N GLU A 124 -10.21 4.14 -7.33
CA GLU A 124 -9.12 3.28 -6.84
C GLU A 124 -8.58 2.31 -7.91
N PRO A 125 -7.33 1.83 -7.76
CA PRO A 125 -6.39 2.18 -6.69
C PRO A 125 -5.74 3.57 -6.89
N VAL A 126 -5.67 4.37 -5.81
CA VAL A 126 -4.93 5.64 -5.81
C VAL A 126 -3.45 5.37 -5.58
N ILE A 127 -2.66 5.44 -6.65
CA ILE A 127 -1.20 5.29 -6.62
C ILE A 127 -0.51 6.63 -6.85
N TYR A 128 0.71 6.76 -6.35
CA TYR A 128 1.54 7.92 -6.62
C TYR A 128 1.89 7.99 -8.12
N PRO A 129 1.77 9.16 -8.81
CA PRO A 129 2.00 9.26 -10.26
C PRO A 129 3.38 8.79 -10.73
N GLY A 130 4.42 8.94 -9.91
CA GLY A 130 5.78 8.48 -10.20
C GLY A 130 6.03 6.99 -9.93
N THR A 131 4.99 6.20 -9.64
CA THR A 131 5.09 4.75 -9.44
C THR A 131 5.67 4.05 -10.68
N THR A 132 6.65 3.16 -10.49
CA THR A 132 7.24 2.32 -11.55
C THR A 132 6.70 0.90 -11.53
N ASP A 133 6.39 0.39 -10.33
CA ASP A 133 5.93 -0.97 -10.10
C ASP A 133 4.72 -0.96 -9.16
N VAL A 134 3.72 -1.78 -9.47
CA VAL A 134 2.59 -2.06 -8.59
C VAL A 134 2.62 -3.52 -8.15
N ILE A 135 2.45 -3.75 -6.85
CA ILE A 135 2.24 -5.08 -6.28
C ILE A 135 0.82 -5.15 -5.74
N ILE A 136 -0.01 -6.00 -6.33
CA ILE A 136 -1.36 -6.28 -5.87
C ILE A 136 -1.29 -7.38 -4.82
N VAL A 137 -1.73 -7.09 -3.60
CA VAL A 137 -1.81 -8.08 -2.51
C VAL A 137 -3.24 -8.61 -2.42
N LEU A 138 -3.37 -9.93 -2.37
CA LEU A 138 -4.64 -10.64 -2.21
C LEU A 138 -4.49 -11.66 -1.08
N GLY A 139 -5.21 -11.46 0.02
CA GLY A 139 -5.25 -12.42 1.12
C GLY A 139 -6.14 -13.61 0.78
N THR A 140 -5.56 -14.81 0.75
CA THR A 140 -6.20 -16.04 0.28
C THR A 140 -6.56 -17.01 1.41
N TRP A 141 -6.21 -16.69 2.66
CA TRP A 141 -6.45 -17.55 3.84
C TRP A 141 -7.94 -17.71 4.21
N GLU A 142 -8.84 -16.93 3.60
CA GLU A 142 -10.28 -16.95 3.87
C GLU A 142 -11.09 -17.66 2.78
N LYS A 143 -10.45 -18.45 1.92
CA LYS A 143 -11.13 -19.31 0.95
C LYS A 143 -12.21 -20.17 1.61
N GLY A 144 -13.35 -20.31 0.94
CA GLY A 144 -14.54 -21.02 1.43
C GLY A 144 -15.46 -20.19 2.34
N ARG A 145 -15.05 -18.99 2.77
CA ARG A 145 -15.93 -18.07 3.49
C ARG A 145 -16.78 -17.24 2.52
N SER A 146 -17.89 -16.67 3.01
CA SER A 146 -18.74 -15.77 2.22
C SER A 146 -17.96 -14.57 1.71
N CYS A 147 -18.13 -14.25 0.41
CA CYS A 147 -17.56 -13.04 -0.18
C CYS A 147 -17.99 -11.77 0.57
N LYS A 148 -19.20 -11.74 1.12
CA LYS A 148 -19.75 -10.61 1.87
C LYS A 148 -18.95 -10.27 3.13
N ASP A 149 -18.45 -11.28 3.81
CA ASP A 149 -17.64 -11.11 5.03
C ASP A 149 -16.19 -10.74 4.72
N VAL A 150 -15.69 -11.26 3.59
CA VAL A 150 -14.26 -11.26 3.26
C VAL A 150 -13.87 -10.06 2.41
N VAL A 151 -14.70 -9.67 1.44
CA VAL A 151 -14.36 -8.64 0.45
C VAL A 151 -14.78 -7.26 0.96
N PHE A 152 -13.81 -6.38 1.17
CA PHE A 152 -14.13 -4.98 1.42
C PHE A 152 -14.84 -4.36 0.22
N ARG A 153 -15.97 -3.68 0.47
CA ARG A 153 -16.92 -3.18 -0.54
C ARG A 153 -17.58 -4.27 -1.38
N TYR A 154 -17.96 -5.37 -0.73
CA TYR A 154 -18.70 -6.46 -1.38
C TYR A 154 -19.95 -5.96 -2.13
N GLU A 155 -20.71 -5.02 -1.58
CA GLU A 155 -21.93 -4.50 -2.21
C GLU A 155 -21.62 -3.85 -3.57
N LEU A 156 -20.44 -3.22 -3.70
CA LEU A 156 -19.97 -2.66 -4.97
C LEU A 156 -19.55 -3.77 -5.94
N MET A 157 -18.81 -4.78 -5.45
CA MET A 157 -18.46 -5.97 -6.25
C MET A 157 -19.71 -6.65 -6.81
N GLN A 158 -20.71 -6.87 -5.95
CA GLN A 158 -21.98 -7.51 -6.30
C GLN A 158 -22.71 -6.70 -7.38
N LYS A 159 -22.81 -5.38 -7.21
CA LYS A 159 -23.46 -4.50 -8.18
C LYS A 159 -22.77 -4.52 -9.54
N GLU A 160 -21.44 -4.45 -9.58
CA GLU A 160 -20.67 -4.28 -10.82
C GLU A 160 -20.41 -5.60 -11.54
N LEU A 161 -20.27 -6.71 -10.81
CA LEU A 161 -19.96 -8.03 -11.37
C LEU A 161 -21.13 -9.01 -11.36
N GLY A 162 -22.26 -8.67 -10.74
CA GLY A 162 -23.40 -9.58 -10.59
C GLY A 162 -23.13 -10.77 -9.69
N THR A 163 -22.27 -10.63 -8.68
CA THR A 163 -21.90 -11.71 -7.76
C THR A 163 -23.10 -12.16 -6.92
N ALA A 164 -23.34 -13.47 -6.85
CA ALA A 164 -24.45 -14.05 -6.09
C ALA A 164 -24.32 -13.78 -4.58
N GLU A 165 -25.43 -13.58 -3.88
CA GLU A 165 -25.42 -13.27 -2.43
C GLU A 165 -24.75 -14.35 -1.56
N ASP A 166 -24.83 -15.60 -1.99
CA ASP A 166 -24.25 -16.77 -1.33
C ASP A 166 -22.86 -17.15 -1.90
N ALA A 167 -22.27 -16.28 -2.73
CA ALA A 167 -20.94 -16.51 -3.27
C ALA A 167 -19.91 -16.67 -2.15
N VAL A 168 -19.05 -17.67 -2.32
CA VAL A 168 -17.92 -17.95 -1.44
C VAL A 168 -16.62 -17.58 -2.14
N VAL A 169 -15.61 -17.24 -1.35
CA VAL A 169 -14.27 -16.94 -1.87
C VAL A 169 -13.64 -18.23 -2.38
N ASP A 170 -13.44 -18.30 -3.69
CA ASP A 170 -12.70 -19.35 -4.38
C ASP A 170 -11.60 -18.75 -5.27
N ASP A 171 -10.90 -19.59 -6.03
CA ASP A 171 -9.85 -19.14 -6.94
C ASP A 171 -10.38 -18.25 -8.07
N SER A 172 -11.63 -18.45 -8.50
CA SER A 172 -12.27 -17.64 -9.54
C SER A 172 -12.54 -16.22 -9.05
N VAL A 173 -13.04 -16.08 -7.82
CA VAL A 173 -13.25 -14.78 -7.16
C VAL A 173 -11.92 -14.05 -6.98
N ILE A 174 -10.88 -14.74 -6.52
CA ILE A 174 -9.56 -14.14 -6.31
C ILE A 174 -8.97 -13.67 -7.65
N ASP A 175 -9.04 -14.49 -8.70
CA ASP A 175 -8.55 -14.10 -10.02
C ASP A 175 -9.37 -12.94 -10.62
N THR A 176 -10.69 -12.93 -10.40
CA THR A 176 -11.56 -11.82 -10.82
C THR A 176 -11.12 -10.51 -10.17
N LEU A 177 -10.88 -10.50 -8.85
CA LEU A 177 -10.38 -9.31 -8.15
C LEU A 177 -9.01 -8.87 -8.69
N ARG A 178 -8.09 -9.82 -8.93
CA ARG A 178 -6.79 -9.55 -9.56
C ARG A 178 -6.97 -8.85 -10.90
N GLN A 179 -7.83 -9.39 -11.77
CA GLN A 179 -8.09 -8.83 -13.10
C GLN A 179 -8.71 -7.44 -13.02
N VAL A 180 -9.63 -7.19 -12.07
CA VAL A 180 -10.22 -5.86 -11.84
C VAL A 180 -9.14 -4.83 -11.47
N TYR A 181 -8.22 -5.17 -10.57
CA TYR A 181 -7.08 -4.29 -10.24
C TYR A 181 -6.20 -4.00 -11.46
N VAL A 182 -5.81 -5.05 -12.19
CA VAL A 182 -4.97 -4.90 -13.39
C VAL A 182 -5.65 -3.99 -14.42
N ARG A 183 -6.94 -4.22 -14.70
CA ARG A 183 -7.72 -3.41 -15.63
C ARG A 183 -7.78 -1.95 -15.19
N LYS A 184 -8.14 -1.68 -13.93
CA LYS A 184 -8.22 -0.31 -13.41
C LYS A 184 -6.90 0.45 -13.49
N LEU A 185 -5.78 -0.21 -13.20
CA LEU A 185 -4.45 0.38 -13.38
C LEU A 185 -4.19 0.73 -14.85
N ARG A 186 -4.52 -0.16 -15.79
CA ARG A 186 -4.33 0.14 -17.22
C ARG A 186 -5.27 1.24 -17.72
N ASP A 187 -6.53 1.22 -17.29
CA ASP A 187 -7.53 2.25 -17.63
C ASP A 187 -7.14 3.63 -17.05
N SER A 188 -6.37 3.68 -15.96
CA SER A 188 -5.81 4.93 -15.42
C SER A 188 -4.56 5.43 -16.16
N GLY A 189 -4.11 4.73 -17.20
CA GLY A 189 -2.89 5.06 -17.94
C GLY A 189 -1.59 4.59 -17.27
N PHE A 190 -1.65 3.73 -16.25
CA PHE A 190 -0.42 3.17 -15.66
C PHE A 190 0.22 2.16 -16.61
N GLU A 191 1.44 2.45 -17.08
CA GLU A 191 2.20 1.59 -18.00
C GLU A 191 3.28 0.76 -17.31
N GLY A 192 3.49 0.95 -15.99
CA GLY A 192 4.53 0.27 -15.23
C GLY A 192 4.27 -1.23 -15.01
N ARG A 193 5.22 -1.88 -14.34
CA ARG A 193 5.14 -3.32 -14.05
C ARG A 193 4.03 -3.59 -13.04
N VAL A 194 3.20 -4.58 -13.31
CA VAL A 194 2.18 -5.06 -12.35
C VAL A 194 2.51 -6.50 -11.98
N SER A 195 2.57 -6.77 -10.68
CA SER A 195 2.79 -8.11 -10.12
C SER A 195 1.77 -8.37 -9.01
N CYS A 196 1.64 -9.63 -8.59
CA CYS A 196 0.65 -10.05 -7.60
C CYS A 196 1.31 -10.91 -6.53
N VAL A 197 0.89 -10.72 -5.29
CA VAL A 197 1.28 -11.54 -4.13
C VAL A 197 0.01 -12.11 -3.51
N PHE A 198 -0.05 -13.43 -3.42
CA PHE A 198 -1.11 -14.15 -2.72
C PHE A 198 -0.62 -14.45 -1.31
N ALA A 199 -1.22 -13.79 -0.32
CA ALA A 199 -0.87 -14.00 1.08
C ALA A 199 -1.73 -15.14 1.64
N ASN A 200 -1.09 -16.27 1.97
CA ASN A 200 -1.79 -17.47 2.45
C ASN A 200 -2.01 -17.50 3.97
N GLU A 201 -1.50 -16.50 4.70
CA GLU A 201 -1.63 -16.40 6.16
C GLU A 201 -1.97 -14.97 6.53
N ARG A 202 -2.78 -14.82 7.59
CA ARG A 202 -3.06 -13.51 8.18
C ARG A 202 -1.78 -13.02 8.84
N GLY A 203 -1.21 -11.93 8.33
CA GLY A 203 -0.05 -11.27 8.95
C GLY A 203 -0.33 -10.99 10.44
N GLY A 204 0.59 -11.43 11.31
CA GLY A 204 0.55 -11.22 12.76
C GLY A 204 0.88 -9.81 13.19
#